data_AF-Q3TV74-F1
#
_entry.id   AF-Q3TV74-F1
#
_cell.length_a   1.000
_cell.length_b   1.000
_cell.length_c   1.000
_cell.angle_alpha   90.00
_cell.angle_beta   90.00
_cell.angle_gamma   90.00
#
_symmetry.space_group_name_H-M   'P 1'
#
loop_
_entity.id
_entity.type
_entity.pdbx_description
1 polymer ?
#
loop_
_entity_poly.entity_id
_entity_poly.type
_entity_poly.pdbx_seq_one_letter_code
_entity_poly.pdbx_strand_id
1 'polypeptide(L)'
;VTYPEWQSPEEDLNFVTDTAKALANVATVLARALYELAGGTNFSSSIQADPQTVTRLLYGFLVRANNSWFQSILKHDLRSYLDDRPLQHYIAVSSPTNTTYVVQYALANLTGKATNLTREQCQDPSKVPNESKDLYEYSWVQGPWNSNRTERLPQCVRSTVRLARALSPAFELSQWSSTEYSTWAESRWKDIQARIFLIASKELEFITLIVGFSTLVFSLIVTYCINAKADVLFVAPREPGAVSY
;
A
#
# COMPACT_ATOMS: atom_id res chain seq x y z
N VAL A 1 18.99 5.64 -10.35
CA VAL A 1 19.54 6.60 -9.38
C VAL A 1 20.54 5.84 -8.53
N THR A 2 21.79 6.28 -8.46
CA THR A 2 22.88 5.60 -7.74
C THR A 2 23.20 6.37 -6.46
N TYR A 3 23.21 5.66 -5.34
CA TYR A 3 23.56 6.18 -4.02
C TYR A 3 24.85 5.53 -3.52
N PRO A 4 25.67 6.22 -2.71
CA PRO A 4 26.86 5.63 -2.10
C PRO A 4 26.50 4.49 -1.12
N GLU A 5 27.26 3.39 -1.13
CA GLU A 5 26.94 2.19 -0.33
C GLU A 5 27.04 2.38 1.20
N TRP A 6 27.75 3.41 1.66
CA TRP A 6 28.07 3.61 3.09
C TRP A 6 27.22 4.68 3.78
N GLN A 7 26.12 5.12 3.17
CA GLN A 7 25.26 6.17 3.70
C GLN A 7 24.04 5.61 4.43
N SER A 8 23.58 6.36 5.42
CA SER A 8 22.32 6.07 6.10
C SER A 8 21.11 6.48 5.23
N PRO A 9 19.93 5.88 5.45
CA PRO A 9 18.74 6.21 4.66
C PRO A 9 18.29 7.68 4.74
N GLU A 10 18.64 8.38 5.81
CA GLU A 10 18.36 9.81 5.99
C GLU A 10 19.40 10.70 5.29
N GLU A 11 20.63 10.23 5.15
CA GLU A 11 21.65 10.89 4.33
C GLU A 11 21.31 10.74 2.84
N ASP A 12 20.88 9.54 2.41
CA ASP A 12 20.43 9.29 1.04
C ASP A 12 19.27 10.21 0.63
N LEU A 13 18.34 10.47 1.56
CA LEU A 13 17.22 11.38 1.34
C LEU A 13 17.67 12.81 1.01
N ASN A 14 18.80 13.26 1.57
CA ASN A 14 19.36 14.60 1.39
C ASN A 14 20.55 14.63 0.41
N PHE A 15 20.92 13.48 -0.15
CA PHE A 15 22.01 13.36 -1.11
C PHE A 15 21.54 13.85 -2.48
N VAL A 16 22.14 14.94 -2.97
CA VAL A 16 21.77 15.54 -4.26
C VAL A 16 22.46 14.81 -5.39
N THR A 17 21.70 13.93 -6.04
CA THR A 17 22.13 13.19 -7.22
C THR A 17 22.26 14.09 -8.44
N ASP A 18 23.12 13.72 -9.40
CA ASP A 18 23.28 14.50 -10.64
C ASP A 18 21.99 14.53 -11.48
N THR A 19 21.22 13.44 -11.44
CA THR A 19 19.87 13.40 -12.00
C THR A 19 18.94 14.42 -11.36
N ALA A 20 18.99 14.60 -10.03
CA ALA A 20 18.18 15.61 -9.35
C ALA A 20 18.57 17.03 -9.75
N LYS A 21 19.87 17.32 -9.92
CA LYS A 21 20.33 18.63 -10.43
C LYS A 21 19.82 18.92 -11.85
N ALA A 22 19.89 17.91 -12.73
CA ALA A 22 19.39 18.05 -14.10
C ALA A 22 17.87 18.31 -14.12
N LEU A 23 17.09 17.56 -13.33
CA LEU A 23 15.65 17.77 -13.20
C LEU A 23 15.31 19.14 -12.58
N ALA A 24 16.10 19.61 -11.60
CA ALA A 24 15.93 20.93 -11.01
C ALA A 24 16.13 22.06 -12.03
N ASN A 25 17.08 21.92 -12.94
CA ASN A 25 17.28 22.88 -14.04
C ASN A 25 16.06 22.91 -14.98
N VAL A 26 15.53 21.74 -15.36
CA VAL A 26 14.32 21.65 -16.19
C VAL A 26 13.11 22.25 -15.47
N ALA A 27 12.93 21.94 -14.19
CA ALA A 27 11.85 22.51 -13.37
C ALA A 27 11.98 24.03 -13.21
N THR A 28 13.21 24.57 -13.14
CA THR A 28 13.46 26.01 -13.10
C THR A 28 13.04 26.69 -14.39
N VAL A 29 13.38 26.10 -15.55
CA VAL A 29 12.95 26.63 -16.85
C VAL A 29 11.43 26.61 -16.98
N LEU A 30 10.79 25.51 -16.60
CA LEU A 30 9.33 25.39 -16.58
C LEU A 30 8.68 26.46 -15.69
N ALA A 31 9.19 26.66 -14.48
CA ALA A 31 8.65 27.61 -13.53
C ALA A 31 8.74 29.07 -14.04
N ARG A 32 9.85 29.42 -14.69
CA ARG A 32 10.03 30.74 -15.32
C ARG A 32 9.09 30.94 -16.50
N ALA A 33 8.94 29.93 -17.35
CA ALA A 33 8.00 29.97 -18.46
C ALA A 33 6.55 30.14 -17.98
N LEU A 34 6.15 29.42 -16.94
CA LEU A 34 4.82 29.58 -16.33
C LEU A 34 4.62 30.97 -15.72
N TYR A 35 5.64 31.54 -15.10
CA TYR A 35 5.59 32.90 -14.54
C TYR A 35 5.41 33.97 -15.62
N GLU A 36 6.13 33.85 -16.73
CA GLU A 36 5.99 34.74 -17.88
C GLU A 36 4.62 34.59 -18.56
N LEU A 37 4.13 33.37 -18.72
CA LEU A 37 2.78 33.09 -19.25
C LEU A 37 1.67 33.63 -18.35
N ALA A 38 1.90 33.68 -17.04
CA ALA A 38 0.99 34.33 -16.09
C ALA A 38 1.04 35.87 -16.15
N GLY A 39 1.91 36.45 -16.99
CA GLY A 39 2.09 37.89 -17.16
C GLY A 39 3.09 38.53 -16.18
N GLY A 40 3.89 37.72 -15.47
CA GLY A 40 4.93 38.20 -14.57
C GLY A 40 6.21 38.57 -15.30
N THR A 41 6.75 39.77 -15.05
CA THR A 41 7.96 40.27 -15.75
C THR A 41 9.12 40.65 -14.83
N ASN A 42 8.89 40.87 -13.54
CA ASN A 42 9.87 41.53 -12.66
C ASN A 42 10.74 40.56 -11.82
N PHE A 43 10.42 39.25 -11.79
CA PHE A 43 11.04 38.30 -10.84
C PHE A 43 11.43 36.94 -11.47
N SER A 44 11.66 36.88 -12.79
CA SER A 44 11.99 35.61 -13.46
C SER A 44 13.30 34.99 -12.96
N SER A 45 14.30 35.80 -12.61
CA SER A 45 15.62 35.32 -12.15
C SER A 45 15.59 34.69 -10.74
N SER A 46 14.70 35.15 -9.86
CA SER A 46 14.56 34.64 -8.49
C SER A 46 13.81 33.30 -8.40
N ILE A 47 13.08 32.92 -9.45
CA ILE A 47 12.35 31.65 -9.48
C ILE A 47 13.32 30.55 -9.91
N GLN A 48 13.64 29.67 -8.97
CA GLN A 48 14.52 28.52 -9.16
C GLN A 48 14.01 27.32 -8.35
N ALA A 49 14.07 26.13 -8.92
CA ALA A 49 13.74 24.90 -8.23
C ALA A 49 14.95 24.41 -7.44
N ASP A 50 14.76 24.17 -6.15
CA ASP A 50 15.80 23.67 -5.26
C ASP A 50 16.12 22.18 -5.53
N PRO A 51 17.38 21.82 -5.85
CA PRO A 51 17.79 20.44 -6.07
C PRO A 51 17.58 19.52 -4.86
N GLN A 52 17.62 20.05 -3.63
CA GLN A 52 17.38 19.27 -2.41
C GLN A 52 15.92 18.77 -2.36
N THR A 53 14.97 19.63 -2.69
CA THR A 53 13.56 19.24 -2.80
C THR A 53 13.35 18.19 -3.88
N VAL A 54 14.00 18.34 -5.04
CA VAL A 54 13.91 17.38 -6.16
C VAL A 54 14.48 16.01 -5.77
N THR A 55 15.64 15.97 -5.10
CA THR A 55 16.24 14.69 -4.69
C THR A 55 15.40 13.98 -3.63
N ARG A 56 14.80 14.71 -2.67
CA ARG A 56 13.89 14.16 -1.67
C ARG A 56 12.66 13.51 -2.28
N LEU A 57 12.04 14.19 -3.25
CA LEU A 57 10.92 13.64 -4.02
C LEU A 57 11.35 12.38 -4.76
N LEU A 58 12.46 12.44 -5.49
CA LEU A 58 12.96 11.33 -6.29
C LEU A 58 13.26 10.08 -5.45
N TYR A 59 13.94 10.27 -4.31
CA TYR A 59 14.21 9.20 -3.35
C TYR A 59 12.91 8.60 -2.79
N GLY A 60 11.96 9.45 -2.41
CA GLY A 60 10.68 9.01 -1.86
C GLY A 60 9.85 8.18 -2.86
N PHE A 61 9.81 8.58 -4.12
CA PHE A 61 9.04 7.85 -5.14
C PHE A 61 9.75 6.60 -5.67
N LEU A 62 11.07 6.65 -5.88
CA LEU A 62 11.81 5.62 -6.61
C LEU A 62 12.65 4.67 -5.75
N VAL A 63 12.90 5.01 -4.48
CA VAL A 63 13.74 4.19 -3.59
C VAL A 63 12.96 3.72 -2.38
N ARG A 64 12.48 4.66 -1.56
CA ARG A 64 11.81 4.34 -0.29
C ARG A 64 10.72 5.35 0.04
N ALA A 65 9.46 4.92 -0.06
CA ALA A 65 8.30 5.74 0.27
C ALA A 65 8.22 6.05 1.77
N ASN A 66 8.56 5.06 2.61
CA ASN A 66 8.60 5.22 4.04
C ASN A 66 9.86 5.97 4.50
N ASN A 67 9.83 7.31 4.40
CA ASN A 67 10.93 8.19 4.80
C ASN A 67 10.47 9.28 5.78
N SER A 68 11.41 9.92 6.48
CA SER A 68 11.13 10.94 7.50
C SER A 68 10.29 12.10 6.97
N TRP A 69 10.54 12.53 5.73
CA TRP A 69 9.87 13.65 5.09
C TRP A 69 8.43 13.32 4.67
N PHE A 70 8.18 12.24 3.94
CA PHE A 70 6.84 11.78 3.57
C PHE A 70 5.97 11.49 4.79
N GLN A 71 6.54 10.88 5.84
CA GLN A 71 5.81 10.69 7.09
C GLN A 71 5.40 12.03 7.74
N SER A 72 6.20 13.09 7.59
CA SER A 72 5.91 14.40 8.17
C SER A 72 4.79 15.17 7.47
N ILE A 73 4.58 14.93 6.18
CA ILE A 73 3.59 15.66 5.37
C ILE A 73 2.25 14.94 5.27
N LEU A 74 2.20 13.64 5.57
CA LEU A 74 0.97 12.86 5.53
C LEU A 74 0.15 13.00 6.82
N LYS A 75 -1.16 12.77 6.69
CA LYS A 75 -2.04 12.53 7.84
C LYS A 75 -1.66 11.23 8.55
N HIS A 76 -2.01 11.11 9.84
CA HIS A 76 -1.74 9.91 10.62
C HIS A 76 -2.34 8.64 9.98
N ASP A 77 -3.58 8.74 9.50
CA ASP A 77 -4.32 7.60 8.94
C ASP A 77 -3.78 7.12 7.58
N LEU A 78 -2.96 7.96 6.92
CA LEU A 78 -2.35 7.65 5.63
C LEU A 78 -0.94 7.05 5.77
N ARG A 79 -0.45 6.85 6.99
CA ARG A 79 0.88 6.29 7.23
C ARG A 79 1.01 4.85 6.69
N SER A 80 -0.07 4.07 6.73
CA SER A 80 -0.11 2.70 6.21
C SER A 80 0.10 2.61 4.69
N TYR A 81 -0.01 3.72 3.96
CA TYR A 81 0.21 3.78 2.52
C TYR A 81 1.70 3.96 2.16
N LEU A 82 2.58 4.18 3.16
CA LEU A 82 4.02 4.27 2.98
C LEU A 82 4.69 2.94 3.36
N ASP A 83 5.28 2.28 2.37
CA ASP A 83 6.07 1.07 2.55
C ASP A 83 7.58 1.37 2.41
N ASP A 84 8.43 0.46 2.91
CA ASP A 84 9.89 0.53 2.72
C ASP A 84 10.34 0.26 1.27
N ARG A 85 9.39 0.18 0.33
CA ARG A 85 9.56 -0.06 -1.10
C ARG A 85 9.26 1.22 -1.89
N PRO A 86 9.69 1.31 -3.16
CA PRO A 86 9.25 2.38 -4.04
C PRO A 86 7.74 2.30 -4.28
N LEU A 87 7.13 3.47 -4.52
CA LEU A 87 5.71 3.55 -4.81
C LEU A 87 5.41 2.92 -6.17
N GLN A 88 4.31 2.17 -6.24
CA GLN A 88 3.79 1.68 -7.52
C GLN A 88 2.90 2.77 -8.15
N HIS A 89 3.09 3.01 -9.44
CA HIS A 89 2.36 4.03 -10.19
C HIS A 89 1.22 3.46 -11.05
N TYR A 90 0.84 2.21 -10.80
CA TYR A 90 -0.31 1.59 -11.45
C TYR A 90 -1.62 2.22 -10.96
N ILE A 91 -2.49 2.56 -11.91
CA ILE A 91 -3.83 3.12 -11.64
C ILE A 91 -4.75 1.94 -11.29
N ALA A 92 -4.60 1.45 -10.06
CA ALA A 92 -5.39 0.32 -9.55
C ALA A 92 -6.88 0.63 -9.49
N VAL A 93 -7.72 -0.40 -9.41
CA VAL A 93 -9.17 -0.25 -9.17
C VAL A 93 -9.48 0.45 -7.84
N SER A 94 -8.64 0.24 -6.83
CA SER A 94 -8.79 0.89 -5.52
C SER A 94 -8.40 2.37 -5.62
N SER A 95 -9.37 3.26 -5.39
CA SER A 95 -9.18 4.70 -5.45
C SER A 95 -9.36 5.36 -4.07
N PRO A 96 -8.50 6.33 -3.69
CA PRO A 96 -7.28 6.77 -4.37
C PRO A 96 -6.09 5.82 -4.16
N THR A 97 -5.12 5.81 -5.08
CA THR A 97 -3.89 5.02 -4.95
C THR A 97 -2.89 5.69 -4.00
N ASN A 98 -1.91 4.94 -3.49
CA ASN A 98 -0.85 5.47 -2.61
C ASN A 98 -0.12 6.65 -3.26
N THR A 99 0.20 6.55 -4.57
CA THR A 99 0.84 7.62 -5.33
C THR A 99 -0.01 8.89 -5.34
N THR A 100 -1.33 8.78 -5.51
CA THR A 100 -2.25 9.93 -5.52
C THR A 100 -2.19 10.69 -4.19
N TYR A 101 -2.24 10.00 -3.07
CA TYR A 101 -2.15 10.65 -1.76
C TYR A 101 -0.78 11.31 -1.56
N VAL A 102 0.32 10.59 -1.81
CA VAL A 102 1.66 11.15 -1.61
C VAL A 102 1.88 12.40 -2.47
N VAL A 103 1.44 12.39 -3.72
CA VAL A 103 1.48 13.58 -4.60
C VAL A 103 0.62 14.72 -4.05
N GLN A 104 -0.61 14.45 -3.58
CA GLN A 104 -1.49 15.47 -3.01
C GLN A 104 -0.82 16.19 -1.83
N TYR A 105 -0.29 15.43 -0.86
CA TYR A 105 0.31 16.01 0.34
C TYR A 105 1.69 16.62 0.09
N ALA A 106 2.48 16.05 -0.84
CA ALA A 106 3.74 16.66 -1.26
C ALA A 106 3.49 18.01 -1.93
N LEU A 107 2.51 18.10 -2.83
CA LEU A 107 2.13 19.36 -3.46
C LEU A 107 1.58 20.33 -2.42
N ALA A 108 0.73 19.88 -1.49
CA ALA A 108 0.20 20.72 -0.42
C ALA A 108 1.30 21.29 0.50
N ASN A 109 2.37 20.54 0.76
CA ASN A 109 3.51 21.03 1.53
C ASN A 109 4.36 22.04 0.73
N LEU A 110 4.49 21.85 -0.58
CA LEU A 110 5.31 22.72 -1.44
C LEU A 110 4.62 24.03 -1.81
N THR A 111 3.30 24.02 -2.00
CA THR A 111 2.52 25.21 -2.41
C THR A 111 1.68 25.80 -1.27
N GLY A 112 1.46 25.04 -0.20
CA GLY A 112 0.65 25.47 0.94
C GLY A 112 1.45 26.23 2.00
N LYS A 113 0.74 26.64 3.04
CA LYS A 113 1.30 27.36 4.20
C LYS A 113 0.84 26.70 5.50
N ALA A 114 1.76 26.49 6.43
CA ALA A 114 1.43 26.07 7.78
C ALA A 114 0.66 27.18 8.52
N THR A 115 -0.39 26.78 9.23
CA THR A 115 -1.30 27.67 9.97
C THR A 115 -1.34 27.29 11.44
N ASN A 116 -1.52 28.29 12.31
CA ASN A 116 -1.60 28.11 13.76
C ASN A 116 -3.04 27.79 14.19
N LEU A 117 -3.64 26.78 13.57
CA LEU A 117 -4.97 26.28 13.92
C LEU A 117 -4.86 25.05 14.82
N THR A 118 -5.86 24.80 15.65
CA THR A 118 -5.98 23.52 16.36
C THR A 118 -6.52 22.43 15.43
N ARG A 119 -6.48 21.17 15.87
CA ARG A 119 -7.00 20.05 15.09
C ARG A 119 -8.48 20.21 14.74
N GLU A 120 -9.27 20.67 15.69
CA GLU A 120 -10.72 20.86 15.56
C GLU A 120 -11.03 21.99 14.58
N GLN A 121 -10.27 23.07 14.65
CA GLN A 121 -10.37 24.20 13.72
C GLN A 121 -9.92 23.83 12.31
N CYS A 122 -8.87 23.02 12.17
CA CYS A 122 -8.40 22.52 10.87
C CYS A 122 -9.43 21.58 10.21
N GLN A 123 -10.15 20.80 11.01
CA GLN A 123 -11.20 19.90 10.53
C GLN A 123 -12.44 20.67 10.07
N ASP A 124 -12.80 21.75 10.77
CA ASP A 124 -13.97 22.56 10.44
C ASP A 124 -13.65 24.07 10.42
N PRO A 125 -12.92 24.53 9.38
CA PRO A 125 -12.40 25.90 9.31
C PRO A 125 -13.50 26.96 9.15
N SER A 126 -14.72 26.56 8.79
CA SER A 126 -15.88 27.44 8.70
C SER A 126 -16.23 28.15 10.02
N LYS A 127 -15.76 27.63 11.16
CA LYS A 127 -15.97 28.23 12.49
C LYS A 127 -14.93 29.30 12.83
N VAL A 128 -13.86 29.41 12.06
CA VAL A 128 -12.74 30.33 12.34
C VAL A 128 -12.93 31.61 11.50
N PRO A 129 -13.01 32.79 12.13
CA PRO A 129 -13.04 34.04 11.38
C PRO A 129 -11.72 34.23 10.62
N ASN A 130 -11.81 34.65 9.35
CA ASN A 130 -10.70 34.84 8.39
C ASN A 130 -10.22 33.59 7.61
N GLU A 131 -10.68 32.38 7.94
CA GLU A 131 -10.33 31.19 7.16
C GLU A 131 -11.50 30.80 6.23
N SER A 132 -11.23 30.68 4.93
CA SER A 132 -12.23 30.28 3.94
C SER A 132 -12.07 28.81 3.57
N LYS A 133 -13.11 28.01 3.86
CA LYS A 133 -13.22 26.59 3.47
C LYS A 133 -13.44 26.41 1.96
N ASP A 134 -14.06 27.38 1.31
CA ASP A 134 -14.41 27.27 -0.11
C ASP A 134 -13.19 27.51 -1.01
N LEU A 135 -12.30 28.42 -0.62
CA LEU A 135 -11.10 28.76 -1.38
C LEU A 135 -9.92 27.81 -1.15
N TYR A 136 -9.79 27.26 0.06
CA TYR A 136 -8.63 26.44 0.45
C TYR A 136 -9.05 25.09 0.99
N GLU A 137 -8.11 24.15 0.97
CA GLU A 137 -8.20 22.87 1.67
C GLU A 137 -7.26 22.90 2.88
N TYR A 138 -7.75 22.41 4.01
CA TYR A 138 -7.02 22.36 5.28
C TYR A 138 -6.76 20.91 5.64
N SER A 139 -5.49 20.58 5.85
CA SER A 139 -5.07 19.23 6.19
C SER A 139 -4.26 19.21 7.46
N TRP A 140 -4.72 18.45 8.46
CA TRP A 140 -3.99 18.18 9.70
C TRP A 140 -2.94 17.10 9.48
N VAL A 141 -1.67 17.49 9.34
CA VAL A 141 -0.55 16.58 9.02
C VAL A 141 0.28 16.26 10.27
N GLN A 142 1.03 15.16 10.23
CA GLN A 142 1.81 14.69 11.39
C GLN A 142 2.96 15.63 11.79
N GLY A 143 3.58 16.29 10.82
CA GLY A 143 4.74 17.15 11.01
C GLY A 143 6.04 16.40 11.35
N PRO A 144 7.15 17.12 11.50
CA PRO A 144 8.46 16.55 11.76
C PRO A 144 8.55 15.96 13.17
N TRP A 145 9.57 15.12 13.39
CA TRP A 145 9.94 14.66 14.72
C TRP A 145 10.44 15.83 15.57
N ASN A 146 10.06 15.86 16.85
CA ASN A 146 10.66 16.76 17.81
C ASN A 146 12.08 16.26 18.15
N SER A 147 13.09 17.12 18.09
CA SER A 147 14.49 16.72 18.34
C SER A 147 14.72 16.13 19.73
N ASN A 148 13.84 16.46 20.69
CA ASN A 148 14.00 16.13 22.10
C ASN A 148 12.98 15.09 22.60
N ARG A 149 12.00 14.69 21.78
CA ARG A 149 10.94 13.74 22.16
C ARG A 149 10.60 12.80 21.01
N THR A 150 10.11 11.61 21.34
CA THR A 150 9.51 10.67 20.38
C THR A 150 8.12 11.11 19.90
N GLU A 151 7.76 12.38 20.05
CA GLU A 151 6.48 12.95 19.63
C GLU A 151 6.69 13.78 18.37
N ARG A 152 5.76 13.65 17.41
CA ARG A 152 5.73 14.53 16.23
C ARG A 152 5.00 15.83 16.55
N LEU A 153 5.31 16.88 15.81
CA LEU A 153 4.68 18.20 15.94
C LEU A 153 3.61 18.38 14.84
N PRO A 154 2.36 17.96 15.08
CA PRO A 154 1.32 18.08 14.07
C PRO A 154 0.98 19.53 13.78
N GLN A 155 0.64 19.81 12.52
CA GLN A 155 0.31 21.16 12.07
C GLN A 155 -0.82 21.13 11.03
N CYS A 156 -1.57 22.22 10.95
CA CYS A 156 -2.57 22.41 9.91
C CYS A 156 -1.93 23.10 8.69
N VAL A 157 -1.96 22.44 7.53
CA VAL A 157 -1.47 23.01 6.27
C VAL A 157 -2.67 23.50 5.46
N ARG A 158 -2.66 24.78 5.11
CA ARG A 158 -3.62 25.40 4.19
C ARG A 158 -3.05 25.40 2.79
N SER A 159 -3.72 24.77 1.84
CA SER A 159 -3.29 24.69 0.44
C SER A 159 -4.47 24.81 -0.53
N THR A 160 -4.20 24.91 -1.82
CA THR A 160 -5.22 24.87 -2.90
C THR A 160 -5.30 23.51 -3.58
N VAL A 161 -4.62 22.51 -3.04
CA VAL A 161 -4.49 21.18 -3.66
C VAL A 161 -5.70 20.33 -3.31
N ARG A 162 -6.47 19.95 -4.33
CA ARG A 162 -7.67 19.12 -4.21
C ARG A 162 -7.56 17.88 -5.10
N LEU A 163 -8.37 16.87 -4.80
CA LEU A 163 -8.54 15.71 -5.67
C LEU A 163 -9.71 15.93 -6.63
N ALA A 164 -9.48 15.64 -7.91
CA ALA A 164 -10.53 15.53 -8.92
C ALA A 164 -10.68 14.05 -9.32
N ARG A 165 -11.92 13.59 -9.47
CA ARG A 165 -12.19 12.20 -9.87
C ARG A 165 -11.80 12.01 -11.33
N ALA A 166 -10.80 11.18 -11.58
CA ALA A 166 -10.38 10.79 -12.93
C ALA A 166 -10.97 9.41 -13.27
N LEU A 167 -12.13 9.41 -13.91
CA LEU A 167 -12.81 8.21 -14.41
C LEU A 167 -13.24 8.47 -15.85
N SER A 168 -13.10 7.49 -16.73
CA SER A 168 -13.41 7.71 -18.14
C SER A 168 -14.89 8.04 -18.34
N PRO A 169 -15.24 9.07 -19.12
CA PRO A 169 -16.64 9.42 -19.42
C PRO A 169 -17.44 8.27 -20.02
N ALA A 170 -16.79 7.30 -20.69
CA ALA A 170 -17.44 6.07 -21.16
C ALA A 170 -18.25 5.37 -20.05
N PHE A 171 -17.70 5.32 -18.84
CA PHE A 171 -18.34 4.66 -17.71
C PHE A 171 -19.42 5.54 -17.05
N GLU A 172 -19.28 6.86 -17.11
CA GLU A 172 -20.29 7.79 -16.62
C GLU A 172 -21.53 7.84 -17.53
N LEU A 173 -21.30 7.83 -18.85
CA LEU A 173 -22.33 7.81 -19.88
C LEU A 173 -22.87 6.41 -20.19
N SER A 174 -22.33 5.37 -19.56
CA SER A 174 -22.65 3.94 -19.82
C SER A 174 -22.43 3.50 -21.28
N GLN A 175 -21.48 4.11 -21.97
CA GLN A 175 -21.06 3.77 -23.33
C GLN A 175 -19.84 2.83 -23.32
N TRP A 176 -20.06 1.58 -22.91
CA TRP A 176 -18.95 0.62 -22.68
C TRP A 176 -18.20 0.19 -23.95
N SER A 177 -18.79 0.37 -25.13
CA SER A 177 -18.17 0.11 -26.43
C SER A 177 -17.73 1.40 -27.15
N SER A 178 -17.53 2.49 -26.42
CA SER A 178 -17.08 3.76 -27.01
C SER A 178 -15.70 3.60 -27.66
N THR A 179 -15.51 4.20 -28.83
CA THR A 179 -14.22 4.34 -29.51
C THR A 179 -13.53 5.66 -29.19
N GLU A 180 -14.26 6.62 -28.61
CA GLU A 180 -13.76 7.96 -28.27
C GLU A 180 -13.21 8.00 -26.84
N TYR A 181 -13.93 7.39 -25.90
CA TYR A 181 -13.55 7.38 -24.49
C TYR A 181 -12.91 6.05 -24.09
N SER A 182 -11.95 6.12 -23.17
CA SER A 182 -11.24 4.95 -22.64
C SER A 182 -12.19 3.95 -21.96
N THR A 183 -12.06 2.66 -22.25
CA THR A 183 -12.92 1.59 -21.70
C THR A 183 -12.12 0.53 -20.93
N TRP A 184 -10.88 0.85 -20.54
CA TRP A 184 -10.03 -0.07 -19.77
C TRP A 184 -10.67 -0.42 -18.42
N ALA A 185 -10.80 -1.73 -18.17
CA ALA A 185 -11.29 -2.29 -16.92
C ALA A 185 -10.37 -3.43 -16.48
N GLU A 186 -10.16 -3.54 -15.17
CA GLU A 186 -9.35 -4.60 -14.58
C GLU A 186 -10.25 -5.76 -14.14
N SER A 187 -9.89 -6.99 -14.55
CA SER A 187 -10.60 -8.19 -14.13
C SER A 187 -10.47 -8.40 -12.62
N ARG A 188 -11.51 -8.92 -11.96
CA ARG A 188 -11.47 -9.24 -10.53
C ARG A 188 -11.06 -10.69 -10.33
N TRP A 189 -9.98 -10.92 -9.59
CA TRP A 189 -9.57 -12.23 -9.10
C TRP A 189 -9.84 -12.35 -7.59
N LYS A 190 -9.88 -13.60 -7.08
CA LYS A 190 -10.03 -13.87 -5.64
C LYS A 190 -8.66 -13.87 -4.96
N ASP A 191 -7.85 -14.89 -5.22
CA ASP A 191 -6.51 -15.04 -4.68
C ASP A 191 -5.55 -15.47 -5.79
N ILE A 192 -4.45 -14.73 -5.99
CA ILE A 192 -3.36 -15.12 -6.88
C ILE A 192 -2.25 -15.67 -5.99
N GLN A 193 -2.00 -16.98 -6.11
CA GLN A 193 -0.96 -17.66 -5.34
C GLN A 193 -0.19 -18.60 -6.27
N ALA A 194 1.13 -18.64 -6.10
CA ALA A 194 2.01 -19.58 -6.79
C ALA A 194 2.69 -20.47 -5.75
N ARG A 195 2.75 -21.78 -6.01
CA ARG A 195 3.44 -22.76 -5.15
C ARG A 195 4.18 -23.78 -6.00
N ILE A 196 5.33 -24.21 -5.49
CA ILE A 196 6.15 -25.27 -6.08
C ILE A 196 6.08 -26.48 -5.17
N PHE A 197 5.78 -27.65 -5.74
CA PHE A 197 5.73 -28.91 -5.02
C PHE A 197 6.12 -30.07 -5.95
N LEU A 198 6.68 -31.13 -5.39
CA LEU A 198 6.92 -32.36 -6.12
C LEU A 198 5.60 -33.13 -6.25
N ILE A 199 5.36 -33.69 -7.44
CA ILE A 199 4.19 -34.50 -7.75
C ILE A 199 4.66 -35.95 -7.90
N ALA A 200 3.96 -36.89 -7.25
CA ALA A 200 4.23 -38.31 -7.39
C ALA A 200 3.86 -38.80 -8.81
N SER A 201 4.46 -39.90 -9.26
CA SER A 201 4.02 -40.53 -10.51
C SER A 201 2.59 -41.06 -10.38
N LYS A 202 1.84 -41.06 -11.49
CA LYS A 202 0.46 -41.59 -11.51
C LYS A 202 0.39 -43.06 -11.13
N GLU A 203 1.43 -43.84 -11.45
CA GLU A 203 1.56 -45.24 -11.03
C GLU A 203 1.63 -45.37 -9.52
N LEU A 204 2.42 -44.53 -8.85
CA LEU A 204 2.54 -44.56 -7.40
C LEU A 204 1.22 -44.16 -6.72
N GLU A 205 0.54 -43.12 -7.21
CA GLU A 205 -0.78 -42.71 -6.71
C GLU A 205 -1.78 -43.89 -6.79
N PHE A 206 -1.78 -44.62 -7.91
CA PHE A 206 -2.69 -45.75 -8.12
C PHE A 206 -2.35 -46.96 -7.25
N ILE A 207 -1.06 -47.30 -7.10
CA ILE A 207 -0.60 -48.37 -6.21
C ILE A 207 -1.00 -48.05 -4.77
N THR A 208 -0.78 -46.82 -4.29
CA THR A 208 -1.18 -46.41 -2.93
C THR A 208 -2.68 -46.53 -2.72
N LEU A 209 -3.51 -46.15 -3.69
CA LEU A 209 -4.97 -46.30 -3.62
C LEU A 209 -5.39 -47.77 -3.52
N ILE A 210 -4.84 -48.65 -4.36
CA ILE A 210 -5.17 -50.09 -4.36
C ILE A 210 -4.77 -50.75 -3.04
N VAL A 211 -3.57 -50.45 -2.55
CA VAL A 211 -3.08 -50.99 -1.27
C VAL A 211 -3.97 -50.53 -0.12
N GLY A 212 -4.35 -49.25 -0.10
CA GLY A 212 -5.29 -48.69 0.88
C GLY A 212 -6.64 -49.40 0.86
N PHE A 213 -7.25 -49.55 -0.32
CA PHE A 213 -8.54 -50.23 -0.47
C PHE A 213 -8.48 -51.72 -0.10
N SER A 214 -7.43 -52.42 -0.52
CA SER A 214 -7.22 -53.84 -0.22
C SER A 214 -7.08 -54.07 1.29
N THR A 215 -6.32 -53.19 1.97
CA THR A 215 -6.15 -53.24 3.43
C THR A 215 -7.48 -53.02 4.15
N LEU A 216 -8.30 -52.08 3.68
CA LEU A 216 -9.63 -51.80 4.23
C LEU A 216 -10.58 -52.99 4.10
N VAL A 217 -10.68 -53.58 2.90
CA VAL A 217 -11.54 -54.75 2.66
C VAL A 217 -11.05 -55.94 3.49
N PHE A 218 -9.75 -56.18 3.51
CA PHE A 218 -9.16 -57.25 4.30
C PHE A 218 -9.44 -57.04 5.79
N SER A 219 -9.25 -55.83 6.34
CA SER A 219 -9.57 -55.55 7.74
C SER A 219 -11.05 -55.75 8.04
N LEU A 220 -11.96 -55.30 7.17
CA LEU A 220 -13.40 -55.50 7.36
C LEU A 220 -13.77 -56.98 7.36
N ILE A 221 -13.23 -57.77 6.43
CA ILE A 221 -13.47 -59.22 6.37
C ILE A 221 -12.92 -59.91 7.61
N VAL A 222 -11.67 -59.63 7.99
CA VAL A 222 -11.04 -60.23 9.18
C VAL A 222 -11.80 -59.87 10.44
N THR A 223 -12.14 -58.59 10.64
CA THR A 223 -12.93 -58.15 11.78
C THR A 223 -14.31 -58.78 11.79
N TYR A 224 -15.00 -58.86 10.64
CA TYR A 224 -16.29 -59.55 10.54
C TYR A 224 -16.18 -61.02 10.92
N CYS A 225 -15.18 -61.74 10.42
CA CYS A 225 -14.93 -63.14 10.73
C CYS A 225 -14.59 -63.37 12.22
N ILE A 226 -13.72 -62.54 12.80
CA ILE A 226 -13.38 -62.59 14.23
C ILE A 226 -14.63 -62.33 15.07
N ASN A 227 -15.43 -61.32 14.73
CA ASN A 227 -16.65 -61.00 15.44
C ASN A 227 -17.68 -62.14 15.35
N ALA A 228 -17.86 -62.72 14.16
CA ALA A 228 -18.76 -63.85 13.93
C ALA A 228 -18.31 -65.13 14.68
N LYS A 229 -17.03 -65.23 15.06
CA LYS A 229 -16.46 -66.35 15.83
C LYS A 229 -16.00 -65.92 17.22
N ALA A 230 -16.43 -64.77 17.72
CA ALA A 230 -15.94 -64.20 18.97
C ALA A 230 -16.18 -65.14 20.16
N ASP A 231 -17.35 -65.78 20.24
CA ASP A 231 -17.67 -66.71 21.33
C ASP A 231 -16.80 -67.98 21.34
N VAL A 232 -16.24 -68.37 20.18
CA VAL A 232 -15.33 -69.52 20.04
C VAL A 232 -13.88 -69.09 20.25
N LEU A 233 -13.50 -67.92 19.75
CA LEU A 233 -12.13 -67.39 19.84
C LEU A 233 -11.82 -66.81 21.22
N PHE A 234 -12.82 -66.27 21.90
CA PHE A 234 -12.72 -65.68 23.23
C PHE A 234 -13.60 -66.47 24.21
N VAL A 235 -13.26 -67.74 24.42
CA VAL A 235 -13.80 -68.50 25.55
C VAL A 235 -13.18 -67.94 26.82
N ALA A 236 -13.97 -67.22 27.63
CA ALA A 236 -13.57 -66.94 29.00
C ALA A 236 -13.37 -68.27 29.73
N PRO A 237 -12.23 -68.50 30.41
CA PRO A 237 -12.13 -69.65 31.30
C PRO A 237 -13.26 -69.51 32.32
N ARG A 238 -14.20 -70.46 32.33
CA ARG A 238 -15.11 -70.60 33.47
C ARG A 238 -14.22 -70.83 34.69
N GLU A 239 -14.14 -69.87 35.60
CA GLU A 239 -13.67 -70.14 36.95
C GLU A 239 -14.53 -71.28 37.51
N PRO A 240 -13.93 -72.44 37.87
CA PRO A 240 -14.69 -73.51 38.47
C PRO A 240 -14.80 -73.21 39.97
N GLY A 241 -15.85 -72.51 40.39
CA GLY A 241 -16.10 -72.34 41.82
C GLY A 241 -17.05 -71.24 42.24
N ALA A 242 -18.33 -71.34 41.88
CA ALA A 242 -19.40 -70.74 42.69
C ALA A 242 -20.64 -71.64 42.63
N VAL A 243 -20.61 -72.71 43.42
CA VAL A 243 -21.80 -73.45 43.81
C VAL A 243 -22.51 -72.61 44.86
N SER A 244 -23.74 -72.23 44.57
CA SER A 244 -24.70 -71.66 45.51
C SER A 244 -25.06 -72.67 46.60
N TYR A 245 -24.73 -72.33 47.85
CA TYR A 245 -25.53 -72.59 49.06
C TYR A 245 -25.42 -71.37 49.97
#